data_AF-A0A947VG51-F1
#
_entry.id   AF-A0A947VG51-F1
#
_cell.length_a   1.000
_cell.length_b   1.000
_cell.length_c   1.000
_cell.angle_alpha   90.00
_cell.angle_beta   90.00
_cell.angle_gamma   90.00
#
_symmetry.space_group_name_H-M   'P 1'
#
loop_
_entity.id
_entity.type
_entity.pdbx_description
1 polymer ?
#
loop_
_entity_poly.entity_id
_entity_poly.type
_entity_poly.pdbx_seq_one_letter_code
_entity_poly.pdbx_strand_id
1 'polypeptide(L)'
;MCLNQKISYLLIIKNDRLLLIFILSSLLLTPIFYHNVYQVNNLVYAEETIIPILAYHNFTKGEGSSYCINIVEFEKQMDHLAAHNYSVISLSELLKGLRDRQLPPKPIVITIDDGFKSTYTLAYPILKKYNLPATLFIYTDFVEKNSSSLTWEEIREMMQNNIEIGSHTLSHCNLLRYKENEDYDKYFSRIKKEIFLSKEILESKIGEKVKFFAYPYGVYSPLIKNLVIQAGYEGILNAHNMNNTINTNPWSLNRQNVFGNISLNSFVKILNQRPLNTSQIFPYDGIIESNQLVKIGAILEGGNYDAKTLSMKLGGAKVKFDFNPENREISFTPDSLKPLIKKSYIVNITALEKSSQHQRKISWLITIK
;
A
#
# COMPACT_ATOMS: atom_id res chain seq x y z
N MET A 1 31.24 81.57 -31.97
CA MET A 1 30.50 80.37 -32.43
C MET A 1 30.35 79.42 -31.26
N CYS A 2 29.23 79.52 -30.56
CA CYS A 2 29.03 78.97 -29.21
C CYS A 2 27.77 78.08 -29.21
N LEU A 3 27.81 76.94 -29.93
CA LEU A 3 26.70 75.97 -29.90
C LEU A 3 27.10 74.48 -30.05
N ASN A 4 28.37 74.14 -30.32
CA ASN A 4 28.77 72.74 -30.63
C ASN A 4 29.44 71.96 -29.49
N GLN A 5 29.67 72.54 -28.30
CA GLN A 5 30.33 71.84 -27.19
C GLN A 5 29.36 71.28 -26.13
N LYS A 6 28.09 71.69 -26.12
CA LYS A 6 27.08 71.19 -25.16
C LYS A 6 26.40 69.89 -25.59
N ILE A 7 26.48 69.50 -26.86
CA ILE A 7 25.79 68.30 -27.38
C ILE A 7 26.61 67.03 -27.13
N SER A 8 27.94 67.11 -27.12
CA SER A 8 28.82 65.95 -26.92
C SER A 8 28.85 65.43 -25.48
N TYR A 9 28.67 66.29 -24.47
CA TYR A 9 28.58 65.85 -23.07
C TYR A 9 27.23 65.19 -22.71
N LEU A 10 26.14 65.58 -23.38
CA LEU A 10 24.80 65.03 -23.15
C LEU A 10 24.59 63.65 -23.80
N LEU A 11 25.34 63.32 -24.84
CA LEU A 11 25.31 62.02 -25.51
C LEU A 11 26.12 60.94 -24.77
N ILE A 12 27.24 61.32 -24.13
CA ILE A 12 28.09 60.37 -23.38
C ILE A 12 27.40 59.93 -22.08
N ILE A 13 26.78 60.86 -21.33
CA ILE A 13 26.11 60.55 -20.06
C ILE A 13 24.82 59.70 -20.26
N LYS A 14 24.19 59.78 -21.44
CA LYS A 14 23.01 58.95 -21.77
C LYS A 14 23.37 57.48 -22.02
N ASN A 15 24.54 57.19 -22.57
CA ASN A 15 24.98 55.81 -22.84
C ASN A 15 25.47 55.10 -21.58
N ASP A 16 26.12 55.80 -20.64
CA ASP A 16 26.57 55.19 -19.38
C ASP A 16 25.39 54.74 -18.52
N ARG A 17 24.28 55.49 -18.50
CA ARG A 17 23.07 55.06 -17.79
C ARG A 17 22.43 53.83 -18.44
N LEU A 18 22.39 53.75 -19.77
CA LEU A 18 21.86 52.59 -20.48
C LEU A 18 22.74 51.34 -20.29
N LEU A 19 24.06 51.50 -20.30
CA LEU A 19 25.01 50.42 -20.03
C LEU A 19 24.93 49.96 -18.57
N LEU A 20 24.80 50.89 -17.62
CA LEU A 20 24.63 50.58 -16.19
C LEU A 20 23.28 49.88 -15.95
N ILE A 21 22.19 50.30 -16.62
CA ILE A 21 20.88 49.63 -16.56
C ILE A 21 20.97 48.23 -17.17
N PHE A 22 21.70 48.03 -18.27
CA PHE A 22 21.90 46.70 -18.86
C PHE A 22 22.71 45.79 -17.93
N ILE A 23 23.81 46.27 -17.35
CA ILE A 23 24.65 45.52 -16.40
C ILE A 23 23.84 45.19 -15.13
N LEU A 24 23.13 46.16 -14.55
CA LEU A 24 22.27 45.95 -13.38
C LEU A 24 21.09 45.00 -13.68
N SER A 25 20.47 45.10 -14.85
CA SER A 25 19.40 44.16 -15.26
C SER A 25 19.93 42.74 -15.47
N SER A 26 21.14 42.58 -16.01
CA SER A 26 21.79 41.27 -16.15
C SER A 26 22.20 40.68 -14.80
N LEU A 27 22.63 41.52 -13.84
CA LEU A 27 22.94 41.14 -12.46
C LEU A 27 21.69 40.85 -11.61
N LEU A 28 20.53 41.39 -11.98
CA LEU A 28 19.23 41.09 -11.36
C LEU A 28 18.57 39.86 -11.98
N LEU A 29 18.76 39.62 -13.29
CA LEU A 29 18.22 38.46 -13.99
C LEU A 29 19.04 37.18 -13.78
N THR A 30 20.36 37.29 -13.55
CA THR A 30 21.22 36.13 -13.26
C THR A 30 20.85 35.37 -11.99
N PRO A 31 20.54 35.99 -10.83
CA PRO A 31 20.04 35.26 -9.67
C PRO A 31 18.62 34.74 -9.88
N ILE A 32 17.78 35.39 -10.69
CA ILE A 32 16.42 34.89 -11.01
C ILE A 32 16.49 33.67 -11.94
N PHE A 33 17.39 33.68 -12.93
CA PHE A 33 17.66 32.52 -13.77
C PHE A 33 18.37 31.42 -12.99
N TYR A 34 19.33 31.74 -12.11
CA TYR A 34 19.95 30.75 -11.24
C TYR A 34 18.96 30.17 -10.24
N HIS A 35 18.04 30.97 -9.68
CA HIS A 35 17.02 30.49 -8.74
C HIS A 35 15.94 29.66 -9.46
N ASN A 36 15.53 30.04 -10.68
CA ASN A 36 14.61 29.24 -11.49
C ASN A 36 15.27 27.95 -12.02
N VAL A 37 16.54 27.99 -12.44
CA VAL A 37 17.29 26.78 -12.83
C VAL A 37 17.59 25.91 -11.60
N TYR A 38 17.83 26.50 -10.42
CA TYR A 38 17.91 25.76 -9.16
C TYR A 38 16.57 25.17 -8.75
N GLN A 39 15.43 25.83 -8.94
CA GLN A 39 14.11 25.24 -8.64
C GLN A 39 13.70 24.17 -9.66
N VAL A 40 14.09 24.31 -10.93
CA VAL A 40 13.83 23.29 -11.96
C VAL A 40 14.75 22.07 -11.79
N ASN A 41 15.99 22.27 -11.32
CA ASN A 41 16.92 21.17 -10.98
C ASN A 41 16.73 20.62 -9.55
N ASN A 42 16.16 21.41 -8.63
CA ASN A 42 15.60 20.98 -7.35
C ASN A 42 14.09 20.79 -7.47
N LEU A 43 13.66 20.07 -8.51
CA LEU A 43 12.67 19.01 -8.27
C LEU A 43 13.32 17.97 -7.35
N VAL A 44 13.64 18.40 -6.12
CA VAL A 44 13.67 17.51 -4.97
C VAL A 44 12.29 16.89 -5.02
N TYR A 45 12.23 15.65 -5.49
CA TYR A 45 11.02 14.86 -5.38
C TYR A 45 10.57 15.04 -3.93
N ALA A 46 9.48 15.80 -3.70
CA ALA A 46 8.90 15.90 -2.38
C ALA A 46 8.74 14.44 -1.94
N GLU A 47 9.42 14.05 -0.85
CA GLU A 47 9.51 12.63 -0.50
C GLU A 47 8.09 12.07 -0.48
N GLU A 48 7.84 11.12 -1.38
CA GLU A 48 6.55 10.48 -1.54
C GLU A 48 6.14 9.97 -0.17
N THR A 49 5.01 10.45 0.37
CA THR A 49 4.55 10.00 1.68
C THR A 49 4.18 8.53 1.58
N ILE A 50 5.06 7.68 2.10
CA ILE A 50 4.88 6.24 2.14
C ILE A 50 4.03 5.89 3.36
N ILE A 51 3.04 5.04 3.14
CA ILE A 51 2.07 4.63 4.15
C ILE A 51 2.03 3.09 4.20
N PRO A 52 2.89 2.45 5.02
CA PRO A 52 2.82 1.03 5.24
C PRO A 52 1.55 0.69 6.05
N ILE A 53 0.82 -0.35 5.62
CA ILE A 53 -0.23 -0.98 6.42
C ILE A 53 0.26 -2.39 6.73
N LEU A 54 0.67 -2.63 7.97
CA LEU A 54 1.23 -3.89 8.43
C LEU A 54 0.11 -4.89 8.71
N ALA A 55 0.24 -6.13 8.25
CA ALA A 55 -0.69 -7.22 8.53
C ALA A 55 -0.01 -8.34 9.32
N TYR A 56 -0.43 -8.49 10.57
CA TYR A 56 -0.08 -9.60 11.46
C TYR A 56 -1.27 -10.57 11.57
N HIS A 57 -1.07 -11.76 12.13
CA HIS A 57 -2.15 -12.75 12.28
C HIS A 57 -2.10 -13.39 13.67
N ASN A 58 -1.11 -14.26 13.92
CA ASN A 58 -0.97 -14.98 15.18
C ASN A 58 0.34 -14.59 15.90
N PHE A 59 0.39 -14.83 17.21
CA PHE A 59 1.52 -14.51 18.07
C PHE A 59 1.87 -15.69 18.98
N THR A 60 3.15 -15.84 19.28
CA THR A 60 3.65 -16.93 20.13
C THR A 60 4.77 -16.45 21.06
N LYS A 61 4.99 -17.18 22.15
CA LYS A 61 6.19 -17.03 23.00
C LYS A 61 7.35 -17.91 22.49
N GLY A 62 7.06 -18.92 21.67
CA GLY A 62 8.04 -19.82 21.07
C GLY A 62 8.59 -19.31 19.75
N GLU A 63 9.10 -20.22 18.92
CA GLU A 63 9.61 -19.86 17.59
C GLU A 63 8.48 -19.37 16.67
N GLY A 64 8.77 -18.32 15.90
CA GLY A 64 7.87 -17.82 14.87
C GLY A 64 7.74 -18.81 13.69
N SER A 65 6.62 -18.74 12.99
CA SER A 65 6.37 -19.46 11.74
C SER A 65 5.85 -18.48 10.68
N SER A 66 5.25 -18.95 9.58
CA SER A 66 4.81 -18.08 8.48
C SER A 66 3.94 -16.91 8.97
N TYR A 67 2.71 -17.18 9.41
CA TYR A 67 1.77 -16.14 9.88
C TYR A 67 1.71 -16.05 11.41
N CYS A 68 2.77 -16.48 12.11
CA CYS A 68 2.85 -16.44 13.56
C CYS A 68 4.18 -15.83 14.00
N ILE A 69 4.15 -14.64 14.59
CA ILE A 69 5.37 -13.93 15.02
C ILE A 69 5.66 -14.19 16.50
N ASN A 70 6.94 -14.29 16.85
CA ASN A 70 7.35 -14.29 18.25
C ASN A 70 7.04 -12.92 18.88
N ILE A 71 6.48 -12.92 20.09
CA ILE A 71 6.01 -11.70 20.73
C ILE A 71 7.13 -10.69 21.05
N VAL A 72 8.34 -11.17 21.32
CA VAL A 72 9.51 -10.32 21.55
C VAL A 72 9.94 -9.64 20.24
N GLU A 73 9.85 -10.34 19.10
CA GLU A 73 10.12 -9.73 17.80
C GLU A 73 9.05 -8.71 17.40
N PHE A 74 7.78 -8.96 17.75
CA PHE A 74 6.73 -7.95 17.59
C PHE A 74 7.00 -6.71 18.46
N GLU A 75 7.38 -6.87 19.73
CA GLU A 75 7.72 -5.74 20.59
C GLU A 75 8.90 -4.93 20.03
N LYS A 76 9.96 -5.60 19.55
CA LYS A 76 11.09 -4.94 18.87
C LYS A 76 10.66 -4.13 17.66
N GLN A 77 9.66 -4.59 16.91
CA GLN A 77 9.11 -3.83 15.79
C GLN A 77 8.38 -2.58 16.27
N MET A 78 7.57 -2.67 17.32
CA MET A 78 6.89 -1.51 17.92
C MET A 78 7.87 -0.51 18.51
N ASP A 79 8.91 -0.99 19.20
CA ASP A 79 10.04 -0.18 19.69
C ASP A 79 10.72 0.56 18.56
N HIS A 80 10.97 -0.11 17.44
CA HIS A 80 11.56 0.51 16.27
C HIS A 80 10.68 1.64 15.73
N LEU A 81 9.36 1.43 15.62
CA LEU A 81 8.44 2.47 15.17
C LEU A 81 8.47 3.70 16.08
N ALA A 82 8.43 3.49 17.39
CA ALA A 82 8.51 4.57 18.37
C ALA A 82 9.85 5.32 18.29
N ALA A 83 10.97 4.60 18.29
CA ALA A 83 12.31 5.18 18.26
C ALA A 83 12.62 5.98 16.98
N HIS A 84 11.93 5.70 15.86
CA HIS A 84 12.15 6.35 14.58
C HIS A 84 11.04 7.35 14.20
N ASN A 85 10.21 7.74 15.17
CA ASN A 85 9.14 8.73 15.06
C ASN A 85 8.10 8.40 13.96
N TYR A 86 7.70 7.13 13.88
CA TYR A 86 6.53 6.76 13.07
C TYR A 86 5.24 7.19 13.78
N SER A 87 4.30 7.73 13.01
CA SER A 87 2.97 8.07 13.50
C SER A 87 2.04 6.88 13.25
N VAL A 88 1.86 6.04 14.26
CA VAL A 88 0.89 4.94 14.16
C VAL A 88 -0.52 5.53 14.26
N ILE A 89 -1.29 5.40 13.19
CA ILE A 89 -2.66 5.94 13.07
C ILE A 89 -3.67 4.82 12.85
N SER A 90 -4.93 5.07 13.21
CA SER A 90 -6.02 4.14 12.93
C SER A 90 -6.35 4.07 11.43
N LEU A 91 -7.05 3.03 10.99
CA LEU A 91 -7.54 3.00 9.61
C LEU A 91 -8.56 4.09 9.33
N SER A 92 -9.40 4.46 10.31
CA SER A 92 -10.31 5.62 10.17
C SER A 92 -9.55 6.92 9.94
N GLU A 93 -8.46 7.14 10.67
CA GLU A 93 -7.60 8.32 10.49
C GLU A 93 -6.91 8.30 9.12
N LEU A 94 -6.41 7.14 8.68
CA LEU A 94 -5.88 6.99 7.33
C LEU A 94 -6.93 7.33 6.27
N LEU A 95 -8.13 6.76 6.36
CA LEU A 95 -9.22 7.00 5.39
C LEU A 95 -9.58 8.49 5.31
N LYS A 96 -9.65 9.17 6.47
CA LYS A 96 -9.85 10.62 6.55
C LYS A 96 -8.68 11.37 5.90
N GLY A 97 -7.44 11.02 6.23
CA GLY A 97 -6.27 11.71 5.70
C GLY A 97 -6.05 11.52 4.20
N LEU A 98 -6.42 10.37 3.63
CA LEU A 98 -6.46 10.16 2.18
C LEU A 98 -7.48 11.07 1.49
N ARG A 99 -8.64 11.29 2.12
CA ARG A 99 -9.69 12.19 1.61
C ARG A 99 -9.26 13.65 1.70
N ASP A 100 -8.75 14.05 2.86
CA ASP A 100 -8.40 15.43 3.18
C ASP A 100 -7.01 15.82 2.62
N ARG A 101 -6.28 14.85 2.05
CA ARG A 101 -4.89 14.99 1.56
C ARG A 101 -3.93 15.47 2.65
N GLN A 102 -4.17 15.06 3.89
CA GLN A 102 -3.39 15.47 5.05
C GLN A 102 -3.18 14.26 5.97
N LEU A 103 -1.91 13.93 6.22
CA LEU A 103 -1.51 12.86 7.13
C LEU A 103 -0.38 13.37 8.04
N PRO A 104 -0.23 12.79 9.24
CA PRO A 104 0.94 13.07 10.07
C PRO A 104 2.23 12.57 9.38
N PRO A 105 3.41 13.04 9.80
CA PRO A 105 4.67 12.56 9.24
C PRO A 105 4.87 11.07 9.53
N LYS A 106 5.46 10.35 8.57
CA LYS A 106 5.72 8.89 8.64
C LYS A 106 4.50 8.08 9.13
N PRO A 107 3.34 8.22 8.47
CA PRO A 107 2.13 7.51 8.90
C PRO A 107 2.31 6.01 8.69
N ILE A 108 1.85 5.22 9.65
CA ILE A 108 1.83 3.75 9.56
C ILE A 108 0.56 3.21 10.21
N VAL A 109 0.05 2.10 9.69
CA VAL A 109 -1.13 1.43 10.25
C VAL A 109 -0.78 0.00 10.65
N ILE A 110 -1.29 -0.44 11.79
CA ILE A 110 -1.18 -1.82 12.27
C ILE A 110 -2.52 -2.51 12.08
N THR A 111 -2.52 -3.67 11.42
CA THR A 111 -3.68 -4.54 11.27
C THR A 111 -3.33 -5.95 11.72
N ILE A 112 -4.31 -6.64 12.29
CA ILE A 112 -4.19 -8.02 12.76
C ILE A 112 -5.40 -8.79 12.22
N ASP A 113 -5.17 -9.93 11.58
CA ASP A 113 -6.22 -10.75 10.98
C ASP A 113 -6.63 -11.93 11.88
N ASP A 114 -7.69 -12.62 11.47
CA ASP A 114 -8.23 -13.89 11.95
C ASP A 114 -8.91 -13.92 13.33
N GLY A 115 -8.54 -13.06 14.28
CA GLY A 115 -9.18 -13.05 15.61
C GLY A 115 -8.70 -14.16 16.56
N PHE A 116 -7.41 -14.51 16.48
CA PHE A 116 -6.76 -15.42 17.43
C PHE A 116 -6.70 -14.85 18.86
N LYS A 117 -6.83 -15.72 19.86
CA LYS A 117 -6.70 -15.41 21.29
C LYS A 117 -5.34 -14.79 21.66
N SER A 118 -4.30 -15.14 20.92
CA SER A 118 -2.96 -14.58 21.08
C SER A 118 -2.91 -13.07 20.83
N THR A 119 -3.82 -12.52 20.02
CA THR A 119 -3.97 -11.07 19.86
C THR A 119 -4.27 -10.40 21.19
N TYR A 120 -5.25 -10.90 21.95
CA TYR A 120 -5.61 -10.34 23.25
C TYR A 120 -4.57 -10.65 24.33
N THR A 121 -4.07 -11.88 24.37
CA THR A 121 -3.19 -12.33 25.47
C THR A 121 -1.72 -11.91 25.31
N LEU A 122 -1.25 -11.64 24.10
CA LEU A 122 0.15 -11.32 23.81
C LEU A 122 0.31 -9.94 23.16
N ALA A 123 -0.34 -9.68 22.02
CA ALA A 123 -0.11 -8.46 21.25
C ALA A 123 -0.74 -7.20 21.88
N TYR A 124 -1.98 -7.32 22.37
CA TYR A 124 -2.74 -6.22 22.96
C TYR A 124 -2.04 -5.55 24.16
N PRO A 125 -1.43 -6.27 25.12
CA PRO A 125 -0.63 -5.66 26.17
C PRO A 125 0.49 -4.75 25.66
N ILE A 126 1.15 -5.11 24.55
CA ILE A 126 2.17 -4.30 23.91
C ILE A 126 1.52 -3.07 23.25
N LEU A 127 0.49 -3.26 22.43
CA LEU A 127 -0.21 -2.13 21.80
C LEU A 127 -0.68 -1.10 22.84
N LYS A 128 -1.23 -1.57 23.96
CA LYS A 128 -1.65 -0.73 25.09
C LYS A 128 -0.47 -0.02 25.77
N LYS A 129 0.65 -0.70 26.01
CA LYS A 129 1.89 -0.13 26.57
C LYS A 129 2.38 1.08 25.76
N TYR A 130 2.31 1.01 24.44
CA TYR A 130 2.73 2.09 23.54
C TYR A 130 1.58 3.02 23.12
N ASN A 131 0.35 2.79 23.61
CA ASN A 131 -0.87 3.50 23.18
C ASN A 131 -1.05 3.52 21.65
N LEU A 132 -0.79 2.40 20.99
CA LEU A 132 -0.85 2.29 19.53
C LEU A 132 -2.25 1.86 19.07
N PRO A 133 -2.87 2.59 18.13
CA PRO A 133 -4.07 2.10 17.48
C PRO A 133 -3.76 0.91 16.58
N ALA A 134 -4.73 0.01 16.43
CA ALA A 134 -4.68 -1.07 15.44
C ALA A 134 -6.09 -1.42 14.96
N THR A 135 -6.19 -2.12 13.84
CA THR A 135 -7.46 -2.70 13.38
C THR A 135 -7.40 -4.22 13.40
N LEU A 136 -8.38 -4.85 14.04
CA LEU A 136 -8.53 -6.30 14.08
C LEU A 136 -9.59 -6.75 13.06
N PHE A 137 -9.19 -7.51 12.03
CA PHE A 137 -10.08 -8.10 11.04
C PHE A 137 -10.54 -9.48 11.51
N ILE A 138 -11.82 -9.61 11.83
CA ILE A 138 -12.39 -10.82 12.45
C ILE A 138 -13.35 -11.50 11.48
N TYR A 139 -13.28 -12.83 11.41
CA TYR A 139 -14.35 -13.63 10.84
C TYR A 139 -15.22 -14.23 11.95
N THR A 140 -16.52 -14.01 11.84
CA THR A 140 -17.42 -14.11 13.00
C THR A 140 -17.67 -15.54 13.48
N ASP A 141 -17.54 -16.55 12.60
CA ASP A 141 -17.71 -17.97 12.97
C ASP A 141 -16.61 -18.50 13.91
N PHE A 142 -15.49 -17.77 14.02
CA PHE A 142 -14.39 -18.15 14.91
C PHE A 142 -14.47 -17.52 16.29
N VAL A 143 -15.18 -16.39 16.47
CA VAL A 143 -15.32 -15.77 17.78
C VAL A 143 -16.05 -16.71 18.74
N GLU A 144 -15.52 -16.91 19.94
CA GLU A 144 -16.02 -17.84 20.96
C GLU A 144 -16.09 -19.31 20.49
N LYS A 145 -15.41 -19.66 19.39
CA LYS A 145 -15.45 -21.03 18.86
C LYS A 145 -14.73 -22.04 19.74
N ASN A 146 -13.58 -21.65 20.30
CA ASN A 146 -12.77 -22.47 21.20
C ASN A 146 -11.74 -21.61 21.98
N SER A 147 -10.86 -22.24 22.75
CA SER A 147 -9.84 -21.55 23.55
C SER A 147 -8.81 -20.74 22.74
N SER A 148 -8.69 -20.99 21.43
CA SER A 148 -7.76 -20.30 20.54
C SER A 148 -8.36 -19.07 19.85
N SER A 149 -9.65 -18.80 20.04
CA SER A 149 -10.35 -17.63 19.50
C SER A 149 -10.65 -16.59 20.57
N LEU A 150 -10.76 -15.32 20.14
CA LEU A 150 -11.23 -14.23 20.99
C LEU A 150 -12.68 -14.43 21.46
N THR A 151 -13.03 -13.81 22.59
CA THR A 151 -14.42 -13.64 23.03
C THR A 151 -14.96 -12.26 22.67
N TRP A 152 -16.28 -12.08 22.66
CA TRP A 152 -16.86 -10.75 22.44
C TRP A 152 -16.53 -9.76 23.57
N GLU A 153 -16.33 -10.26 24.79
CA GLU A 153 -15.89 -9.44 25.92
C GLU A 153 -14.48 -8.89 25.71
N GLU A 154 -13.54 -9.74 25.28
CA GLU A 154 -12.16 -9.32 24.97
C GLU A 154 -12.11 -8.33 23.81
N ILE A 155 -12.94 -8.54 22.78
CA ILE A 155 -13.08 -7.60 21.65
C ILE A 155 -13.53 -6.22 22.17
N ARG A 156 -14.57 -6.17 23.01
CA ARG A 156 -15.07 -4.92 23.58
C ARG A 156 -14.06 -4.23 24.49
N GLU A 157 -13.29 -4.98 25.28
CA GLU A 157 -12.21 -4.41 26.09
C GLU A 157 -11.11 -3.77 25.24
N MET A 158 -10.69 -4.47 24.17
CA MET A 158 -9.70 -3.94 23.23
C MET A 158 -10.20 -2.65 22.55
N MET A 159 -11.49 -2.58 22.19
CA MET A 159 -12.08 -1.38 21.59
C MET A 159 -11.98 -0.13 22.49
N GLN A 160 -12.01 -0.31 23.81
CA GLN A 160 -11.81 0.79 24.76
C GLN A 160 -10.37 1.34 24.74
N ASN A 161 -9.45 0.70 24.03
CA ASN A 161 -8.02 1.01 23.99
C ASN A 161 -7.50 1.12 22.55
N ASN A 162 -8.19 1.91 21.71
CA ASN A 162 -7.80 2.27 20.34
C ASN A 162 -7.74 1.10 19.32
N ILE A 163 -8.41 -0.02 19.61
CA ILE A 163 -8.53 -1.13 18.65
C ILE A 163 -9.84 -1.01 17.86
N GLU A 164 -9.74 -0.76 16.55
CA GLU A 164 -10.88 -0.76 15.63
C GLU A 164 -11.20 -2.18 15.16
N ILE A 165 -12.46 -2.47 14.87
CA ILE A 165 -12.89 -3.78 14.34
C ILE A 165 -13.22 -3.69 12.85
N GLY A 166 -12.61 -4.58 12.07
CA GLY A 166 -12.87 -4.80 10.65
C GLY A 166 -13.47 -6.19 10.40
N SER A 167 -14.07 -6.38 9.22
CA SER A 167 -14.66 -7.66 8.82
C SER A 167 -13.70 -8.49 7.97
N HIS A 168 -13.65 -9.80 8.26
CA HIS A 168 -12.89 -10.79 7.51
C HIS A 168 -13.75 -11.94 6.96
N THR A 169 -14.99 -11.63 6.56
CA THR A 169 -16.07 -12.56 6.18
C THR A 169 -16.72 -13.30 7.36
N LEU A 170 -17.67 -14.18 7.08
CA LEU A 170 -18.37 -14.96 8.10
C LEU A 170 -17.48 -16.13 8.54
N SER A 171 -16.96 -16.90 7.57
CA SER A 171 -16.30 -18.19 7.81
C SER A 171 -14.82 -18.27 7.40
N HIS A 172 -14.23 -17.16 6.95
CA HIS A 172 -12.87 -17.10 6.38
C HIS A 172 -12.70 -17.98 5.13
N CYS A 173 -13.73 -18.00 4.28
CA CYS A 173 -13.69 -18.77 3.04
C CYS A 173 -12.99 -18.03 1.89
N ASN A 174 -12.43 -18.78 0.95
CA ASN A 174 -11.95 -18.21 -0.30
C ASN A 174 -13.16 -17.83 -1.17
N LEU A 175 -13.41 -16.53 -1.29
CA LEU A 175 -14.59 -15.99 -1.99
C LEU A 175 -14.59 -16.25 -3.50
N LEU A 176 -13.46 -16.62 -4.13
CA LEU A 176 -13.40 -16.97 -5.56
C LEU A 176 -13.70 -18.45 -5.84
N ARG A 177 -13.61 -19.31 -4.82
CA ARG A 177 -13.69 -20.76 -4.99
C ARG A 177 -15.12 -21.24 -4.87
N TYR A 178 -15.57 -21.98 -5.87
CA TYR A 178 -16.82 -22.74 -5.82
C TYR A 178 -16.67 -23.94 -4.87
N LYS A 179 -17.72 -24.21 -4.11
CA LYS A 179 -17.86 -25.47 -3.37
C LYS A 179 -18.23 -26.61 -4.32
N GLU A 180 -18.05 -27.84 -3.86
CA GLU A 180 -18.45 -29.02 -4.63
C GLU A 180 -19.95 -28.97 -4.94
N ASN A 181 -20.32 -29.25 -6.20
CA ASN A 181 -21.71 -29.21 -6.70
C ASN A 181 -22.42 -27.84 -6.52
N GLU A 182 -21.65 -26.76 -6.39
CA GLU A 182 -22.19 -25.40 -6.29
C GLU A 182 -22.39 -24.80 -7.70
N ASP A 183 -23.64 -24.46 -8.02
CA ASP A 183 -23.97 -23.65 -9.20
C ASP A 183 -23.72 -22.15 -8.93
N TYR A 184 -23.86 -21.31 -9.96
CA TYR A 184 -23.60 -19.87 -9.83
C TYR A 184 -24.52 -19.19 -8.81
N ASP A 185 -25.80 -19.54 -8.74
CA ASP A 185 -26.77 -18.89 -7.87
C ASP A 185 -26.49 -19.19 -6.39
N LYS A 186 -26.13 -20.45 -6.09
CA LYS A 186 -25.70 -20.85 -4.74
C LYS A 186 -24.37 -20.19 -4.37
N TYR A 187 -23.40 -20.17 -5.27
CA TYR A 187 -22.12 -19.48 -5.08
C TYR A 187 -22.34 -18.00 -4.76
N PHE A 188 -23.12 -17.30 -5.60
CA PHE A 188 -23.41 -15.88 -5.44
C PHE A 188 -24.11 -15.60 -4.11
N SER A 189 -25.12 -16.40 -3.77
CA SER A 189 -25.84 -16.27 -2.50
C SER A 189 -24.92 -16.48 -1.30
N ARG A 190 -24.00 -17.46 -1.37
CA ARG A 190 -23.03 -17.72 -0.33
C ARG A 190 -22.05 -16.56 -0.15
N ILE A 191 -21.39 -16.08 -1.21
CA ILE A 191 -20.42 -14.98 -1.06
C ILE A 191 -21.09 -13.69 -0.60
N LYS A 192 -22.34 -13.45 -1.00
CA LYS A 192 -23.14 -12.33 -0.49
C LYS A 192 -23.41 -12.49 1.01
N LYS A 193 -23.81 -13.69 1.45
CA LYS A 193 -23.98 -13.99 2.88
C LYS A 193 -22.68 -13.76 3.67
N GLU A 194 -21.55 -14.26 3.18
CA GLU A 194 -20.23 -14.10 3.81
C GLU A 194 -19.86 -12.63 4.08
N ILE A 195 -20.21 -11.74 3.15
CA ILE A 195 -19.83 -10.32 3.20
C ILE A 195 -20.83 -9.50 4.04
N PHE A 196 -22.14 -9.72 3.84
CA PHE A 196 -23.18 -8.90 4.46
C PHE A 196 -23.47 -9.33 5.90
N LEU A 197 -23.61 -10.64 6.15
CA LEU A 197 -23.97 -11.14 7.48
C LEU A 197 -22.84 -10.96 8.48
N SER A 198 -21.58 -11.06 8.04
CA SER A 198 -20.43 -10.77 8.92
C SER A 198 -20.45 -9.33 9.43
N LYS A 199 -20.76 -8.36 8.56
CA LYS A 199 -20.95 -6.96 8.94
C LYS A 199 -22.06 -6.80 9.97
N GLU A 200 -23.23 -7.35 9.68
CA GLU A 200 -24.41 -7.26 10.55
C GLU A 200 -24.14 -7.83 11.94
N ILE A 201 -23.52 -9.02 12.00
CA ILE A 201 -23.17 -9.67 13.28
C ILE A 201 -22.16 -8.81 14.05
N LEU A 202 -21.11 -8.32 13.40
CA LEU A 202 -20.10 -7.49 14.06
C LEU A 202 -20.72 -6.22 14.61
N GLU A 203 -21.47 -5.47 13.80
CA GLU A 203 -22.12 -4.21 14.22
C GLU A 203 -23.12 -4.43 15.37
N SER A 204 -23.89 -5.52 15.32
CA SER A 204 -24.81 -5.91 16.39
C SER A 204 -24.08 -6.24 17.70
N LYS A 205 -22.92 -6.92 17.62
CA LYS A 205 -22.16 -7.38 18.80
C LYS A 205 -21.31 -6.31 19.45
N ILE A 206 -20.82 -5.34 18.67
CA ILE A 206 -19.93 -4.28 19.14
C ILE A 206 -20.66 -2.94 19.34
N GLY A 207 -21.84 -2.74 18.73
CA GLY A 207 -22.63 -1.51 18.86
C GLY A 207 -22.10 -0.32 18.05
N GLU A 208 -21.16 -0.55 17.13
CA GLU A 208 -20.51 0.47 16.29
C GLU A 208 -20.47 0.02 14.82
N LYS A 209 -20.31 1.00 13.91
CA LYS A 209 -20.22 0.74 12.47
C LYS A 209 -18.88 0.10 12.10
N VAL A 210 -18.92 -1.02 11.37
CA VAL A 210 -17.73 -1.68 10.83
C VAL A 210 -17.39 -1.09 9.46
N LYS A 211 -16.33 -0.28 9.39
CA LYS A 211 -15.98 0.47 8.15
C LYS A 211 -15.10 -0.31 7.18
N PHE A 212 -14.31 -1.26 7.64
CA PHE A 212 -13.26 -1.87 6.84
C PHE A 212 -13.50 -3.36 6.58
N PHE A 213 -13.09 -3.82 5.40
CA PHE A 213 -13.13 -5.22 5.00
C PHE A 213 -11.76 -5.67 4.48
N ALA A 214 -11.27 -6.81 4.94
CA ALA A 214 -10.06 -7.45 4.41
C ALA A 214 -10.44 -8.75 3.69
N TYR A 215 -9.89 -8.96 2.48
CA TYR A 215 -10.13 -10.20 1.72
C TYR A 215 -9.41 -11.38 2.36
N PRO A 216 -10.11 -12.49 2.72
CA PRO A 216 -9.46 -13.73 3.09
C PRO A 216 -8.47 -14.18 2.01
N TYR A 217 -7.27 -14.58 2.43
CA TYR A 217 -6.17 -14.97 1.54
C TYR A 217 -5.73 -13.89 0.52
N GLY A 218 -6.22 -12.66 0.63
CA GLY A 218 -5.95 -11.57 -0.32
C GLY A 218 -6.53 -11.77 -1.72
N VAL A 219 -7.49 -12.69 -1.90
CA VAL A 219 -8.06 -13.01 -3.22
C VAL A 219 -9.44 -12.40 -3.43
N TYR A 220 -9.68 -11.85 -4.62
CA TYR A 220 -10.92 -11.15 -4.96
C TYR A 220 -11.13 -11.05 -6.47
N SER A 221 -12.31 -10.55 -6.84
CA SER A 221 -12.68 -10.18 -8.22
C SER A 221 -13.50 -8.89 -8.21
N PRO A 222 -13.74 -8.25 -9.38
CA PRO A 222 -14.63 -7.09 -9.49
C PRO A 222 -16.02 -7.34 -8.89
N LEU A 223 -16.57 -8.55 -9.07
CA LEU A 223 -17.86 -8.94 -8.48
C LEU A 223 -17.84 -8.85 -6.95
N ILE A 224 -16.82 -9.46 -6.33
CA ILE A 224 -16.67 -9.47 -4.87
C ILE A 224 -16.44 -8.05 -4.35
N LYS A 225 -15.58 -7.26 -5.01
CA LYS A 225 -15.35 -5.86 -4.65
C LYS A 225 -16.65 -5.05 -4.67
N ASN A 226 -17.49 -5.23 -5.69
CA ASN A 226 -18.78 -4.57 -5.77
C ASN A 226 -19.73 -5.01 -4.64
N LEU A 227 -19.75 -6.28 -4.27
CA LEU A 227 -20.55 -6.76 -3.13
C LEU A 227 -20.09 -6.14 -1.80
N VAL A 228 -18.78 -6.00 -1.59
CA VAL A 228 -18.22 -5.31 -0.41
C VAL A 228 -18.64 -3.85 -0.38
N ILE A 229 -18.56 -3.13 -1.51
CA ILE A 229 -19.02 -1.74 -1.59
C ILE A 229 -20.53 -1.65 -1.28
N GLN A 230 -21.34 -2.55 -1.86
CA GLN A 230 -22.79 -2.59 -1.62
C GLN A 230 -23.16 -2.94 -0.18
N ALA A 231 -22.33 -3.68 0.54
CA ALA A 231 -22.52 -3.96 1.96
C ALA A 231 -22.27 -2.74 2.86
N GLY A 232 -21.78 -1.61 2.31
CA GLY A 232 -21.62 -0.36 3.05
C GLY A 232 -20.32 -0.25 3.85
N TYR A 233 -19.30 -1.05 3.50
CA TYR A 233 -17.92 -0.78 3.93
C TYR A 233 -17.39 0.50 3.24
N GLU A 234 -16.41 1.16 3.85
CA GLU A 234 -15.82 2.43 3.40
C GLU A 234 -14.35 2.29 2.96
N GLY A 235 -13.72 1.16 3.25
CA GLY A 235 -12.36 0.83 2.80
C GLY A 235 -12.13 -0.68 2.70
N ILE A 236 -11.29 -1.08 1.75
CA ILE A 236 -11.03 -2.49 1.43
C ILE A 236 -9.53 -2.75 1.38
N LEU A 237 -9.09 -3.80 2.07
CA LEU A 237 -7.68 -4.14 2.22
C LEU A 237 -7.36 -5.45 1.48
N ASN A 238 -6.27 -5.42 0.70
CA ASN A 238 -5.72 -6.56 -0.03
C ASN A 238 -4.42 -7.07 0.65
N ALA A 239 -3.71 -8.01 0.02
CA ALA A 239 -2.47 -8.59 0.54
C ALA A 239 -1.30 -8.53 -0.48
N HIS A 240 -1.18 -7.44 -1.24
CA HIS A 240 -0.18 -7.28 -2.31
C HIS A 240 1.28 -7.15 -1.84
N ASN A 241 1.52 -7.03 -0.52
CA ASN A 241 2.85 -6.75 0.05
C ASN A 241 3.47 -5.50 -0.57
N MET A 242 2.70 -4.41 -0.62
CA MET A 242 3.06 -3.12 -1.19
C MET A 242 2.65 -1.98 -0.24
N ASN A 243 3.44 -0.91 -0.18
CA ASN A 243 3.09 0.28 0.59
C ASN A 243 2.16 1.21 -0.20
N ASN A 244 1.40 2.03 0.52
CA ASN A 244 0.46 2.97 -0.05
C ASN A 244 1.06 4.38 -0.10
N THR A 245 0.33 5.29 -0.74
CA THR A 245 0.64 6.72 -0.77
C THR A 245 -0.61 7.52 -0.48
N ILE A 246 -0.46 8.83 -0.36
CA ILE A 246 -1.60 9.75 -0.24
C ILE A 246 -2.59 9.64 -1.42
N ASN A 247 -2.17 9.08 -2.56
CA ASN A 247 -2.99 8.89 -3.77
C ASN A 247 -3.66 7.51 -3.86
N THR A 248 -3.44 6.62 -2.89
CA THR A 248 -4.03 5.28 -2.93
C THR A 248 -5.55 5.34 -2.89
N ASN A 249 -6.19 4.50 -3.71
CA ASN A 249 -7.63 4.29 -3.69
C ASN A 249 -8.06 3.53 -2.41
N PRO A 250 -8.96 4.09 -1.57
CA PRO A 250 -9.46 3.40 -0.37
C PRO A 250 -10.13 2.05 -0.63
N TRP A 251 -10.61 1.82 -1.86
CA TRP A 251 -11.20 0.55 -2.28
C TRP A 251 -10.16 -0.51 -2.72
N SER A 252 -8.86 -0.25 -2.53
CA SER A 252 -7.77 -1.21 -2.74
C SER A 252 -6.52 -0.79 -1.94
N LEU A 253 -6.65 -0.76 -0.62
CA LEU A 253 -5.54 -0.48 0.29
C LEU A 253 -4.61 -1.70 0.34
N ASN A 254 -3.32 -1.48 0.09
CA ASN A 254 -2.33 -2.53 0.08
C ASN A 254 -1.82 -2.80 1.50
N ARG A 255 -1.60 -4.08 1.83
CA ARG A 255 -1.00 -4.48 3.10
C ARG A 255 0.32 -5.21 2.92
N GLN A 256 1.20 -5.05 3.90
CA GLN A 256 2.46 -5.75 4.05
C GLN A 256 2.30 -6.87 5.06
N ASN A 257 2.28 -8.13 4.60
CA ASN A 257 2.27 -9.26 5.51
C ASN A 257 3.61 -9.32 6.27
N VAL A 258 3.53 -9.34 7.59
CA VAL A 258 4.70 -9.47 8.46
C VAL A 258 4.81 -10.93 8.90
N PHE A 259 5.71 -11.67 8.25
CA PHE A 259 5.92 -13.07 8.55
C PHE A 259 6.77 -13.28 9.81
N GLY A 260 6.56 -14.35 10.55
CA GLY A 260 7.24 -14.57 11.83
C GLY A 260 8.74 -14.84 11.76
N ASN A 261 9.25 -15.17 10.57
CA ASN A 261 10.68 -15.38 10.31
C ASN A 261 11.39 -14.12 9.76
N ILE A 262 10.72 -12.96 9.75
CA ILE A 262 11.31 -11.73 9.26
C ILE A 262 12.30 -11.14 10.27
N SER A 263 13.50 -10.77 9.81
CA SER A 263 14.43 -9.99 10.64
C SER A 263 13.99 -8.52 10.75
N LEU A 264 14.44 -7.81 11.79
CA LEU A 264 14.21 -6.37 11.92
C LEU A 264 14.71 -5.59 10.69
N ASN A 265 15.85 -5.97 10.10
CA ASN A 265 16.34 -5.33 8.87
C ASN A 265 15.38 -5.53 7.68
N SER A 266 14.79 -6.71 7.56
CA SER A 266 13.78 -6.96 6.53
C SER A 266 12.47 -6.20 6.82
N PHE A 267 12.09 -6.05 8.08
CA PHE A 267 10.98 -5.18 8.49
C PHE A 267 11.24 -3.72 8.10
N VAL A 268 12.43 -3.18 8.36
CA VAL A 268 12.81 -1.82 7.93
C VAL A 268 12.77 -1.67 6.41
N LYS A 269 13.16 -2.70 5.65
CA LYS A 269 13.01 -2.69 4.18
C LYS A 269 11.55 -2.62 3.74
N ILE A 270 10.64 -3.28 4.45
CA ILE A 270 9.19 -3.17 4.22
C ILE A 270 8.75 -1.72 4.45
N LEU A 271 9.16 -1.09 5.54
CA LEU A 271 8.77 0.29 5.85
C LEU A 271 9.24 1.31 4.80
N ASN A 272 10.38 1.05 4.16
CA ASN A 272 10.98 1.94 3.16
C ASN A 272 10.66 1.57 1.71
N GLN A 273 9.87 0.50 1.47
CA GLN A 273 9.46 0.12 0.12
C GLN A 273 8.59 1.23 -0.49
N ARG A 274 8.90 1.61 -1.73
CA ARG A 274 8.18 2.66 -2.47
C ARG A 274 7.32 2.04 -3.59
N PRO A 275 6.20 2.65 -3.99
CA PRO A 275 5.49 2.21 -5.19
C PRO A 275 6.36 2.34 -6.44
N LEU A 276 6.18 1.42 -7.37
CA LEU A 276 6.66 1.55 -8.74
C LEU A 276 5.50 2.07 -9.58
N ASN A 277 5.58 3.32 -10.03
CA ASN A 277 4.49 3.95 -10.76
C ASN A 277 4.31 3.33 -12.15
N THR A 278 3.05 3.20 -12.58
CA THR A 278 2.67 2.60 -13.85
C THR A 278 1.47 3.34 -14.44
N SER A 279 1.48 3.55 -15.75
CA SER A 279 0.31 4.07 -16.48
C SER A 279 -0.73 2.96 -16.69
N GLN A 280 -0.27 1.72 -16.76
CA GLN A 280 -1.09 0.56 -17.05
C GLN A 280 -0.48 -0.70 -16.43
N ILE A 281 -1.35 -1.55 -15.89
CA ILE A 281 -1.07 -2.96 -15.60
C ILE A 281 -1.97 -3.83 -16.49
N PHE A 282 -1.50 -4.99 -16.88
CA PHE A 282 -2.28 -5.94 -17.68
C PHE A 282 -1.96 -7.40 -17.30
N PRO A 283 -2.98 -8.27 -17.21
CA PRO A 283 -4.38 -7.89 -17.13
C PRO A 283 -4.65 -7.12 -15.82
N TYR A 284 -5.81 -6.47 -15.70
CA TYR A 284 -6.09 -5.57 -14.57
C TYR A 284 -6.22 -6.32 -13.23
N ASP A 285 -6.08 -5.58 -12.14
CA ASP A 285 -6.11 -6.13 -10.78
C ASP A 285 -7.44 -6.83 -10.42
N GLY A 286 -7.35 -8.06 -9.92
CA GLY A 286 -8.49 -8.91 -9.53
C GLY A 286 -9.21 -9.61 -10.69
N ILE A 287 -8.68 -9.54 -11.92
CA ILE A 287 -9.27 -10.23 -13.08
C ILE A 287 -9.30 -11.76 -12.91
N ILE A 288 -10.37 -12.37 -13.39
CA ILE A 288 -10.45 -13.82 -13.64
C ILE A 288 -10.27 -14.04 -15.14
N GLU A 289 -9.16 -14.64 -15.52
CA GLU A 289 -8.73 -14.87 -16.89
C GLU A 289 -8.91 -16.34 -17.28
N SER A 290 -9.46 -16.57 -18.48
CA SER A 290 -9.66 -17.91 -19.03
C SER A 290 -8.52 -18.33 -19.96
N ASN A 291 -7.80 -17.35 -20.52
CA ASN A 291 -6.63 -17.60 -21.36
C ASN A 291 -5.38 -17.88 -20.51
N GLN A 292 -4.96 -19.14 -20.47
CA GLN A 292 -3.75 -19.56 -19.74
C GLN A 292 -2.43 -19.07 -20.38
N LEU A 293 -2.49 -18.49 -21.57
CA LEU A 293 -1.38 -17.84 -22.28
C LEU A 293 -1.46 -16.31 -22.24
N VAL A 294 -2.26 -15.75 -21.32
CA VAL A 294 -2.41 -14.30 -21.16
C VAL A 294 -1.05 -13.62 -20.98
N LYS A 295 -0.84 -12.51 -21.69
CA LYS A 295 0.32 -11.63 -21.51
C LYS A 295 0.12 -10.83 -20.22
N ILE A 296 1.12 -10.85 -19.35
CA ILE A 296 1.10 -10.20 -18.03
C ILE A 296 2.21 -9.15 -17.99
N GLY A 297 1.95 -7.96 -17.50
CA GLY A 297 2.95 -6.91 -17.47
C GLY A 297 2.42 -5.56 -17.02
N ALA A 298 3.26 -4.54 -17.21
CA ALA A 298 2.94 -3.17 -16.91
C ALA A 298 3.69 -2.21 -17.83
N ILE A 299 3.15 -1.01 -18.01
CA ILE A 299 3.84 0.12 -18.61
C ILE A 299 4.31 1.02 -17.48
N LEU A 300 5.64 1.10 -17.29
CA LEU A 300 6.24 1.83 -16.17
C LEU A 300 6.23 3.34 -16.42
N GLU A 301 6.05 4.11 -15.35
CA GLU A 301 6.08 5.57 -15.36
C GLU A 301 7.25 6.14 -14.55
N GLY A 302 7.61 7.38 -14.90
CA GLY A 302 8.72 8.08 -14.28
C GLY A 302 10.09 7.54 -14.71
N GLY A 303 11.13 8.01 -14.04
CA GLY A 303 12.52 7.61 -14.29
C GLY A 303 13.32 7.32 -13.02
N ASN A 304 12.67 7.34 -11.85
CA ASN A 304 13.33 7.13 -10.56
C ASN A 304 13.42 5.65 -10.17
N TYR A 305 13.81 4.80 -11.12
CA TYR A 305 14.14 3.40 -10.90
C TYR A 305 15.28 3.00 -11.84
N ASP A 306 16.13 2.06 -11.42
CA ASP A 306 17.17 1.46 -12.27
C ASP A 306 16.60 0.26 -13.05
N ALA A 307 16.44 0.44 -14.36
CA ALA A 307 15.92 -0.60 -15.25
C ALA A 307 16.77 -1.89 -15.24
N LYS A 308 18.08 -1.81 -14.92
CA LYS A 308 18.95 -2.99 -14.82
C LYS A 308 18.60 -3.91 -13.64
N THR A 309 17.86 -3.38 -12.67
CA THR A 309 17.45 -4.09 -11.45
C THR A 309 16.01 -4.60 -11.52
N LEU A 310 15.36 -4.46 -12.68
CA LEU A 310 14.00 -4.96 -12.89
C LEU A 310 13.94 -6.47 -12.62
N SER A 311 12.91 -6.86 -11.89
CA SER A 311 12.59 -8.25 -11.62
C SER A 311 11.09 -8.43 -11.64
N MET A 312 10.64 -9.53 -12.26
CA MET A 312 9.25 -9.95 -12.27
C MET A 312 9.09 -11.29 -11.55
N LYS A 313 8.06 -11.39 -10.70
CA LYS A 313 7.66 -12.64 -10.06
C LYS A 313 6.17 -12.89 -10.26
N LEU A 314 5.81 -14.15 -10.43
CA LEU A 314 4.43 -14.61 -10.54
C LEU A 314 4.18 -15.71 -9.51
N GLY A 315 3.28 -15.47 -8.56
CA GLY A 315 3.00 -16.44 -7.48
C GLY A 315 4.23 -16.79 -6.64
N GLY A 316 5.16 -15.84 -6.47
CA GLY A 316 6.41 -16.00 -5.72
C GLY A 316 7.61 -16.49 -6.55
N ALA A 317 7.39 -17.11 -7.71
CA ALA A 317 8.46 -17.59 -8.59
C ALA A 317 8.97 -16.47 -9.51
N LYS A 318 10.30 -16.36 -9.68
CA LYS A 318 10.90 -15.44 -10.66
C LYS A 318 10.62 -15.94 -12.07
N VAL A 319 10.19 -15.03 -12.95
CA VAL A 319 9.94 -15.33 -14.37
C VAL A 319 10.91 -14.55 -15.25
N LYS A 320 11.21 -15.10 -16.44
CA LYS A 320 11.89 -14.34 -17.50
C LYS A 320 10.88 -13.39 -18.12
N PHE A 321 11.27 -12.15 -18.37
CA PHE A 321 10.41 -11.11 -18.92
C PHE A 321 11.14 -10.37 -20.04
N ASP A 322 10.37 -9.70 -20.88
CA ASP A 322 10.86 -8.75 -21.87
C ASP A 322 10.66 -7.32 -21.34
N PHE A 323 11.63 -6.45 -21.55
CA PHE A 323 11.53 -5.02 -21.23
C PHE A 323 11.88 -4.18 -22.45
N ASN A 324 10.92 -3.40 -22.94
CA ASN A 324 11.13 -2.45 -24.02
C ASN A 324 11.38 -1.05 -23.42
N PRO A 325 12.57 -0.46 -23.59
CA PRO A 325 12.91 0.84 -22.99
C PRO A 325 12.20 2.02 -23.67
N GLU A 326 11.75 1.88 -24.93
CA GLU A 326 11.11 2.98 -25.67
C GLU A 326 9.70 3.27 -25.15
N ASN A 327 8.91 2.22 -24.94
CA ASN A 327 7.56 2.34 -24.38
C ASN A 327 7.50 2.03 -22.87
N ARG A 328 8.64 1.66 -22.25
CA ARG A 328 8.78 1.25 -20.85
C ARG A 328 7.89 0.08 -20.44
N GLU A 329 7.55 -0.78 -21.39
CA GLU A 329 6.75 -1.96 -21.14
C GLU A 329 7.63 -3.09 -20.60
N ILE A 330 7.25 -3.64 -19.45
CA ILE A 330 7.77 -4.90 -18.92
C ILE A 330 6.67 -5.95 -19.04
N SER A 331 6.97 -7.10 -19.64
CA SER A 331 5.96 -8.14 -19.82
C SER A 331 6.51 -9.56 -19.80
N PHE A 332 5.64 -10.50 -19.44
CA PHE A 332 5.83 -11.93 -19.48
C PHE A 332 4.67 -12.56 -20.24
N THR A 333 4.99 -13.45 -21.17
CA THR A 333 4.02 -14.31 -21.85
C THR A 333 4.39 -15.76 -21.56
N PRO A 334 3.45 -16.59 -21.06
CA PRO A 334 3.69 -18.01 -20.85
C PRO A 334 4.11 -18.70 -22.15
N ASP A 335 5.03 -19.68 -22.04
CA ASP A 335 5.34 -20.56 -23.15
C ASP A 335 4.10 -21.42 -23.48
N SER A 336 3.80 -21.58 -24.75
CA SER A 336 2.73 -22.47 -25.25
C SER A 336 2.83 -23.90 -24.70
N LEU A 337 4.04 -24.39 -24.43
CA LEU A 337 4.29 -25.72 -23.86
C LEU A 337 4.15 -25.75 -22.33
N LYS A 338 4.08 -24.59 -21.68
CA LYS A 338 3.98 -24.43 -20.22
C LYS A 338 2.96 -23.32 -19.87
N PRO A 339 1.66 -23.53 -20.18
CA PRO A 339 0.62 -22.56 -19.86
C PRO A 339 0.49 -22.36 -18.34
N LEU A 340 -0.08 -21.22 -17.94
CA LEU A 340 -0.34 -20.96 -16.52
C LEU A 340 -1.35 -21.96 -15.96
N ILE A 341 -1.02 -22.61 -14.84
CA ILE A 341 -1.97 -23.49 -14.15
C ILE A 341 -3.10 -22.69 -13.50
N LYS A 342 -4.27 -23.33 -13.35
CA LYS A 342 -5.48 -22.74 -12.79
C LYS A 342 -5.33 -22.44 -11.30
N LYS A 343 -5.04 -21.17 -10.98
CA LYS A 343 -4.95 -20.65 -9.61
C LYS A 343 -4.87 -19.13 -9.63
N SER A 344 -4.87 -18.54 -8.44
CA SER A 344 -4.54 -17.13 -8.25
C SER A 344 -3.03 -16.90 -8.20
N TYR A 345 -2.57 -15.82 -8.81
CA TYR A 345 -1.20 -15.38 -8.81
C TYR A 345 -1.12 -13.91 -8.38
N ILE A 346 -0.19 -13.63 -7.47
CA ILE A 346 0.27 -12.27 -7.24
C ILE A 346 1.38 -11.98 -8.24
N VAL A 347 1.15 -11.01 -9.12
CA VAL A 347 2.16 -10.46 -10.02
C VAL A 347 2.95 -9.43 -9.24
N ASN A 348 4.27 -9.50 -9.28
CA ASN A 348 5.15 -8.52 -8.65
C ASN A 348 6.18 -8.04 -9.66
N ILE A 349 6.30 -6.72 -9.82
CA ILE A 349 7.42 -6.10 -10.52
C ILE A 349 8.16 -5.22 -9.52
N THR A 350 9.47 -5.38 -9.45
CA THR A 350 10.34 -4.60 -8.56
C THR A 350 11.52 -4.02 -9.30
N ALA A 351 12.01 -2.88 -8.84
CA ALA A 351 13.30 -2.29 -9.23
C ALA A 351 13.90 -1.57 -8.02
N LEU A 352 15.20 -1.27 -8.04
CA LEU A 352 15.83 -0.37 -7.08
C LEU A 352 15.65 1.08 -7.53
N GLU A 353 15.42 1.96 -6.57
CA GLU A 353 15.45 3.40 -6.79
C GLU A 353 16.89 3.87 -7.03
N LYS A 354 17.09 4.78 -8.00
CA LYS A 354 18.43 5.28 -8.36
C LYS A 354 19.13 6.02 -7.22
N SER A 355 18.38 6.82 -6.45
CA SER A 355 18.92 7.71 -5.42
C SER A 355 19.16 7.04 -4.06
N SER A 356 18.20 6.24 -3.57
CA SER A 356 18.25 5.67 -2.21
C SER A 356 18.57 4.17 -2.16
N GLN A 357 18.57 3.48 -3.30
CA GLN A 357 18.58 2.01 -3.38
C GLN A 357 17.40 1.33 -2.66
N HIS A 358 16.37 2.08 -2.23
CA HIS A 358 15.13 1.48 -1.76
C HIS A 358 14.44 0.71 -2.88
N GLN A 359 13.77 -0.38 -2.53
CA GLN A 359 13.01 -1.16 -3.49
C GLN A 359 11.73 -0.40 -3.87
N ARG A 360 11.55 -0.16 -5.17
CA ARG A 360 10.28 0.19 -5.79
C ARG A 360 9.53 -1.07 -6.20
N LYS A 361 8.21 -1.10 -5.98
CA LYS A 361 7.38 -2.28 -6.24
C LYS A 361 6.00 -1.91 -6.76
N ILE A 362 5.51 -2.65 -7.74
CA ILE A 362 4.09 -2.77 -8.05
C ILE A 362 3.65 -4.23 -7.92
N SER A 363 2.43 -4.44 -7.42
CA SER A 363 1.86 -5.76 -7.27
C SER A 363 0.34 -5.74 -7.44
N TRP A 364 -0.19 -6.78 -8.07
CA TRP A 364 -1.62 -6.97 -8.27
C TRP A 364 -1.99 -8.45 -8.39
N LEU A 365 -3.27 -8.74 -8.24
CA LEU A 365 -3.82 -10.09 -8.31
C LEU A 365 -4.35 -10.40 -9.71
N ILE A 366 -4.09 -11.63 -10.18
CA ILE A 366 -4.79 -12.23 -11.32
C ILE A 366 -5.19 -13.67 -10.96
N THR A 367 -6.31 -14.17 -11.50
CA THR A 367 -6.74 -15.56 -11.30
C THR A 367 -6.93 -16.24 -12.65
N ILE A 368 -6.31 -17.40 -12.85
CA ILE A 368 -6.47 -18.23 -14.05
C ILE A 368 -7.52 -19.31 -13.78
N LYS A 369 -8.56 -19.41 -14.62
CA LYS A 369 -9.71 -20.32 -14.46
C LYS A 369 -9.64 -21.58 -15.32
#